data_AF-A0A917VR72-F1
#
_entry.id   AF-A0A917VR72-F1
#
_cell.length_a   1.000
_cell.length_b   1.000
_cell.length_c   1.000
_cell.angle_alpha   90.00
_cell.angle_beta   90.00
_cell.angle_gamma   90.00
#
_symmetry.space_group_name_H-M   'P 1'
#
loop_
_entity.id
_entity.type
_entity.pdbx_description
1 polymer ?
#
loop_
_entity_poly.entity_id
_entity_poly.type
_entity_poly.pdbx_seq_one_letter_code
_entity_poly.pdbx_strand_id
1 'polypeptide(L)'
;MSDRFLIDRSALARYPKPAVRAVIDPLHNAGLLANRPRFEPEQPLPTLVSGDIALTSTPPKDGAGARAQVARRPPDGSWLRLLDQPEFVPPTR
;
A
#
# COMPACT_ATOMS: atom_id res chain seq x y z
N MET A 1 -1.09 -16.41 19.74
CA MET A 1 -1.60 -15.26 18.96
C MET A 1 -1.19 -15.52 17.53
N SER A 2 -2.16 -15.69 16.62
CA SER A 2 -1.82 -15.91 15.20
C SER A 2 -1.31 -14.59 14.63
N ASP A 3 -0.15 -14.60 13.98
CA ASP A 3 0.37 -13.43 13.26
C ASP A 3 -0.62 -13.08 12.15
N ARG A 4 -1.28 -11.92 12.29
CA ARG A 4 -2.18 -11.36 11.28
C ARG A 4 -1.35 -10.47 10.36
N PHE A 5 -0.95 -11.02 9.22
CA PHE A 5 -0.25 -10.24 8.21
C PHE A 5 -1.24 -9.30 7.51
N LEU A 6 -0.78 -8.10 7.15
CA LEU A 6 -1.53 -7.16 6.30
C LEU A 6 -1.17 -7.30 4.81
N ILE A 7 -0.11 -8.05 4.53
CA ILE A 7 0.50 -8.25 3.22
C ILE A 7 0.56 -9.75 2.95
N ASP A 8 0.13 -10.17 1.77
CA ASP A 8 0.22 -11.57 1.34
C ASP A 8 1.70 -11.99 1.25
N ARG A 9 2.02 -13.24 1.59
CA ARG A 9 3.40 -13.75 1.48
C ARG A 9 3.90 -13.80 0.05
N SER A 10 3.00 -13.94 -0.93
CA SER A 10 3.36 -13.84 -2.35
C SER A 10 3.33 -12.39 -2.85
N ALA A 11 3.05 -11.40 -1.99
CA ALA A 11 2.90 -10.04 -2.45
C ALA A 11 4.20 -9.53 -3.06
N LEU A 12 4.07 -9.02 -4.29
CA LEU A 12 5.09 -8.18 -4.89
C LEU A 12 4.85 -6.75 -4.40
N ALA A 13 5.16 -6.51 -3.12
CA ALA A 13 5.46 -5.15 -2.72
C ALA A 13 6.85 -4.81 -3.27
N ARG A 14 7.05 -3.55 -3.67
CA ARG A 14 8.39 -3.05 -4.00
C ARG A 14 9.19 -2.94 -2.70
N TYR A 15 9.60 -4.09 -2.14
CA TYR A 15 10.38 -4.12 -0.91
C TYR A 15 11.74 -3.49 -1.19
N PRO A 16 12.15 -2.52 -0.36
CA PRO A 16 13.45 -1.91 -0.50
C PRO A 16 14.53 -3.00 -0.31
N LYS A 17 15.57 -2.99 -1.18
CA LYS A 17 16.75 -3.85 -1.01
C LYS A 17 17.29 -3.70 0.43
N PRO A 18 18.00 -4.70 1.01
CA PRO A 18 18.50 -4.61 2.38
C PRO A 18 19.24 -3.30 2.71
N ALA A 19 20.04 -2.79 1.77
CA ALA A 19 20.71 -1.49 1.88
C ALA A 19 19.75 -0.30 2.02
N VAL A 20 18.59 -0.35 1.38
CA VAL A 20 17.54 0.68 1.50
C VAL A 20 16.78 0.53 2.83
N ARG A 21 16.60 -0.69 3.34
CA ARG A 21 16.00 -0.92 4.67
C ARG A 21 16.82 -0.26 5.79
N ALA A 22 18.14 -0.39 5.74
CA ALA A 22 19.06 0.24 6.71
C ALA A 22 18.95 1.78 6.75
N VAL A 23 18.52 2.40 5.66
CA VAL A 23 18.32 3.86 5.57
C VAL A 23 16.88 4.27 5.92
N ILE A 24 15.90 3.42 5.63
CA ILE A 24 14.48 3.67 5.93
C ILE A 24 14.23 3.72 7.43
N ASP A 25 14.80 2.80 8.22
CA ASP A 25 14.53 2.74 9.67
C ASP A 25 14.86 4.08 10.39
N PRO A 26 16.05 4.69 10.22
CA PRO A 26 16.34 5.99 10.84
C PRO A 26 15.50 7.13 10.24
N LEU A 27 15.23 7.14 8.92
CA LEU A 27 14.38 8.16 8.30
C LEU A 27 12.93 8.10 8.82
N HIS A 28 12.43 6.89 9.04
CA HIS A 28 11.09 6.64 9.56
C HIS A 28 11.00 7.07 11.04
N ASN A 29 11.95 6.65 11.87
CA ASN A 29 11.91 6.95 13.30
C ASN A 29 12.24 8.40 13.64
N ALA A 30 13.38 8.91 13.15
CA ALA A 30 13.85 10.27 13.47
C ALA A 30 13.20 11.35 12.59
N GLY A 31 12.65 10.99 11.43
CA GLY A 31 11.90 11.88 10.57
C GLY A 31 10.40 11.73 10.79
N LEU A 32 9.80 10.74 10.12
CA LEU A 32 8.34 10.62 10.01
C LEU A 32 7.64 10.56 11.38
N LEU A 33 8.07 9.67 12.27
CA LEU A 33 7.43 9.48 13.58
C LEU A 33 7.68 10.66 14.52
N ALA A 34 8.87 11.26 14.48
CA ALA A 34 9.20 12.45 15.27
C ALA A 34 8.34 13.67 14.85
N ASN A 35 8.12 13.84 13.54
CA ASN A 35 7.36 14.97 12.98
C ASN A 35 5.84 14.82 13.12
N ARG A 36 5.34 13.62 13.45
CA ARG A 36 3.91 13.32 13.64
C ARG A 36 3.01 13.96 12.56
N PRO A 37 3.29 13.74 11.26
CA PRO A 37 2.50 14.32 10.20
C PRO A 37 1.04 13.84 10.33
N ARG A 38 0.11 14.73 10.01
CA ARG A 38 -1.31 14.37 9.92
C ARG A 38 -1.57 13.79 8.53
N PHE A 39 -2.05 12.56 8.51
CA PHE A 39 -2.53 11.92 7.29
C PHE A 39 -4.05 12.07 7.25
N GLU A 40 -4.52 12.95 6.38
CA GLU A 40 -5.96 13.10 6.14
C GLU A 40 -6.44 11.95 5.26
N PRO A 41 -7.47 11.19 5.68
CA PRO A 41 -8.07 10.17 4.83
C PRO A 41 -8.53 10.77 3.49
N GLU A 42 -8.20 10.08 2.43
CA GLU A 42 -8.68 10.39 1.08
C GLU A 42 -9.84 9.48 0.73
N GLN A 43 -10.83 10.04 0.02
CA GLN A 43 -12.01 9.28 -0.39
C GLN A 43 -11.61 8.26 -1.45
N PRO A 44 -11.74 6.94 -1.19
CA PRO A 44 -11.44 5.93 -2.20
C PRO A 44 -12.56 5.89 -3.25
N LEU A 45 -12.21 5.40 -4.44
CA LEU A 45 -13.19 4.97 -5.43
C LEU A 45 -13.91 3.70 -4.96
N PRO A 46 -15.09 3.36 -5.52
CA PRO A 46 -15.74 2.09 -5.26
C PRO A 46 -14.78 0.92 -5.47
N THR A 47 -14.70 0.01 -4.49
CA THR A 47 -13.86 -1.18 -4.60
C THR A 47 -14.45 -2.11 -5.64
N LEU A 48 -13.63 -2.51 -6.62
CA LEU A 48 -14.02 -3.50 -7.62
C LEU A 48 -13.64 -4.88 -7.12
N VAL A 49 -14.60 -5.81 -7.02
CA VAL A 49 -14.40 -7.15 -6.48
C VAL A 49 -14.66 -8.20 -7.55
N SER A 50 -13.76 -9.18 -7.66
CA SER A 50 -13.91 -10.34 -8.53
C SER A 50 -13.42 -11.58 -7.78
N GLY A 51 -14.36 -12.44 -7.36
CA GLY A 51 -14.05 -13.65 -6.59
C GLY A 51 -13.36 -13.34 -5.26
N ASP A 52 -12.14 -13.87 -5.10
CA ASP A 52 -11.28 -13.62 -3.93
C ASP A 52 -10.30 -12.46 -4.14
N ILE A 53 -10.44 -11.65 -5.19
CA ILE A 53 -9.58 -10.50 -5.49
C ILE A 53 -10.38 -9.20 -5.44
N ALA A 54 -9.74 -8.13 -4.96
CA ALA A 54 -10.28 -6.78 -4.96
C ALA A 54 -9.26 -5.75 -5.45
N LEU A 55 -9.71 -4.77 -6.23
CA LEU A 55 -8.96 -3.57 -6.59
C LEU A 55 -9.48 -2.40 -5.76
N THR A 56 -8.59 -1.76 -5.01
CA THR A 56 -8.84 -0.48 -4.36
C THR A 56 -8.02 0.60 -5.05
N SER A 57 -8.58 1.79 -5.14
CA SER A 57 -7.89 2.93 -5.74
C SER A 57 -8.35 4.24 -5.11
N THR A 58 -7.41 5.15 -4.95
CA THR A 58 -7.66 6.46 -4.35
C THR A 58 -7.01 7.52 -5.23
N PRO A 59 -7.75 8.55 -5.68
CA PRO A 59 -7.17 9.71 -6.33
C PRO A 59 -6.44 10.56 -5.27
N PRO A 60 -5.09 10.66 -5.33
CA PRO A 60 -4.29 11.48 -4.43
C PRO A 60 -4.65 12.96 -4.52
N LYS A 61 -4.74 13.65 -3.38
CA LYS A 61 -4.92 15.11 -3.33
C LYS A 61 -3.65 15.89 -3.67
N ASP A 62 -2.49 15.25 -3.60
CA ASP A 62 -1.17 15.85 -3.79
C ASP A 62 -0.68 15.84 -5.25
N GLY A 63 -1.50 15.35 -6.18
CA GLY A 63 -1.14 15.30 -7.60
C GLY A 63 -0.14 14.18 -7.95
N ALA A 64 0.12 13.21 -7.07
CA ALA A 64 0.99 12.05 -7.34
C ALA A 64 0.41 11.04 -8.38
N GLY A 65 -0.65 11.40 -9.09
CA GLY A 65 -1.31 10.58 -10.11
C GLY A 65 -2.40 9.70 -9.51
N ALA A 66 -2.11 8.41 -9.27
CA ALA A 66 -3.05 7.46 -8.69
C ALA A 66 -2.39 6.55 -7.63
N ARG A 67 -3.19 6.12 -6.65
CA ARG A 67 -2.87 5.03 -5.71
C ARG A 67 -3.73 3.84 -6.07
N ALA A 68 -3.13 2.67 -6.24
CA ALA A 68 -3.87 1.43 -6.51
C ALA A 68 -3.30 0.25 -5.74
N GLN A 69 -4.17 -0.59 -5.19
CA GLN A 69 -3.80 -1.80 -4.47
C GLN A 69 -4.67 -2.96 -4.94
N VAL A 70 -4.04 -4.12 -5.08
CA VAL A 70 -4.77 -5.37 -5.27
C VAL A 70 -4.72 -6.13 -3.95
N ALA A 71 -5.88 -6.58 -3.48
CA ALA A 71 -6.00 -7.42 -2.31
C ALA A 71 -6.54 -8.81 -2.69
N ARG A 72 -6.11 -9.83 -1.94
CA ARG A 72 -6.62 -11.19 -2.02
C ARG A 72 -7.33 -11.56 -0.71
N ARG A 73 -8.39 -12.35 -0.80
CA ARG A 73 -9.12 -12.92 0.35
C ARG A 73 -8.84 -14.40 0.51
N PRO A 74 -7.93 -14.82 1.41
CA PRO A 74 -7.75 -16.23 1.72
C PRO A 74 -9.02 -16.87 2.31
N PRO A 75 -9.05 -18.21 2.47
CA PRO A 75 -10.20 -18.92 3.04
C PRO A 75 -10.61 -18.48 4.46
N ASP A 76 -9.71 -17.84 5.19
CA ASP A 76 -9.99 -17.27 6.52
C ASP A 76 -10.83 -15.98 6.48
N GLY A 77 -11.15 -15.49 5.28
CA GLY A 77 -11.99 -14.32 5.05
C GLY A 77 -11.29 -12.97 5.23
N SER A 78 -10.00 -12.96 5.58
CA SER A 78 -9.21 -11.74 5.71
C SER A 78 -8.86 -11.15 4.33
N TRP A 79 -8.63 -9.84 4.21
CA TRP A 79 -8.07 -9.26 2.99
C TRP A 79 -6.59 -8.96 3.21
N LEU A 80 -5.74 -9.50 2.35
CA LEU A 80 -4.29 -9.31 2.36
C LEU A 80 -3.87 -8.54 1.11
N ARG A 81 -2.97 -7.56 1.27
CA ARG A 81 -2.42 -6.84 0.12
C ARG A 81 -1.57 -7.77 -0.74
N LEU A 82 -1.93 -7.93 -2.01
CA LEU A 82 -1.21 -8.74 -3.00
C LEU A 82 -0.28 -7.88 -3.87
N LEU A 83 -0.74 -6.69 -4.29
CA LEU A 83 0.06 -5.72 -5.04
C LEU A 83 -0.14 -4.32 -4.48
N ASP A 84 0.90 -3.51 -4.55
CA ASP A 84 0.89 -2.12 -4.09
C ASP A 84 1.61 -1.21 -5.09
N GLN A 85 0.86 -0.28 -5.67
CA GLN A 85 1.41 0.80 -6.48
C GLN A 85 0.99 2.13 -5.84
N PRO A 86 1.84 2.71 -4.96
CA PRO A 86 1.46 3.88 -4.17
C PRO A 86 1.42 5.16 -5.00
N GLU A 87 2.17 5.26 -6.09
CA GLU A 87 2.23 6.45 -6.94
C GLU A 87 2.49 6.04 -8.39
N PHE A 88 1.70 6.58 -9.32
CA PHE A 88 1.94 6.47 -10.75
C PHE A 88 1.14 7.51 -11.51
N VAL A 89 1.78 8.11 -12.52
CA VAL A 89 1.13 8.98 -13.51
C VAL A 89 0.93 8.20 -14.82
N PRO A 90 -0.08 8.55 -15.63
CA PRO A 90 -0.18 8.01 -16.99
C PRO A 90 1.13 8.23 -17.76
N PRO A 91 1.59 7.27 -18.56
CA PRO A 91 2.76 7.48 -19.41
C PRO A 91 2.49 8.65 -20.37
N THR A 92 3.46 9.55 -20.52
CA THR A 92 3.45 10.53 -21.61
C THR A 92 3.54 9.79 -22.93
N ARG A 93 2.65 10.17 -23.86
CA ARG A 93 2.55 9.56 -25.20
C ARG A 93 3.81 9.79 -26.02
#